data_AF-F3FQD4-F1
#
_entry.id   AF-F3FQD4-F1
#
_cell.length_a   1.000
_cell.length_b   1.000
_cell.length_c   1.000
_cell.angle_alpha   90.00
_cell.angle_beta   90.00
_cell.angle_gamma   90.00
#
_symmetry.space_group_name_H-M   'P 1'
#
loop_
_entity.id
_entity.type
_entity.pdbx_description
1 polymer ?
#
loop_
_entity_poly.entity_id
_entity_poly.type
_entity_poly.pdbx_seq_one_letter_code
_entity_poly.pdbx_strand_id
1 'polypeptide(L)' 'MQGLSALPHTHDQHRFYAKRGWRVLERIEAWGKEHYLMSRDL' A
#
# COMPACT_ATOMS: atom_id res chain seq x y z
N MET A 1 -3.22 11.33 -24.32
CA MET A 1 -3.39 12.55 -23.50
C MET A 1 -3.60 12.10 -22.07
N GLN A 2 -2.63 12.37 -21.18
CA GLN A 2 -2.74 12.44 -19.70
C GLN A 2 -3.06 11.10 -18.98
N GLY A 3 -2.28 10.59 -18.02
CA GLY A 3 -1.03 11.00 -17.41
C GLY A 3 -0.60 9.85 -16.50
N LEU A 4 0.66 9.43 -16.60
CA LEU A 4 1.24 8.39 -15.75
C LEU A 4 1.14 8.87 -14.30
N SER A 5 0.27 8.26 -13.49
CA SER A 5 0.31 8.47 -12.04
C SER A 5 1.65 7.93 -11.56
N ALA A 6 2.56 8.82 -11.18
CA ALA A 6 3.79 8.44 -10.52
C ALA A 6 3.44 7.63 -9.27
N LEU A 7 3.51 6.30 -9.37
CA LEU A 7 3.43 5.43 -8.22
C LEU A 7 4.62 5.80 -7.34
N PRO A 8 4.43 6.22 -6.08
CA PRO A 8 5.53 6.54 -5.20
C PRO A 8 6.37 5.26 -5.06
N HIS A 9 7.50 5.23 -5.73
CA HIS A 9 8.43 4.13 -5.64
C HIS A 9 8.94 4.09 -4.20
N THR A 10 8.42 3.10 -3.47
CA THR A 10 9.24 2.24 -2.60
C THR A 10 9.63 2.76 -1.22
N HIS A 11 8.77 3.47 -0.49
CA HIS A 11 9.01 3.53 0.96
C HIS A 11 7.82 3.27 1.86
N ASP A 12 6.58 3.57 1.46
CA ASP A 12 5.49 3.46 2.41
C ASP A 12 4.10 3.26 1.79
N GLN A 13 3.98 2.17 1.02
CA GLN A 13 2.73 1.85 0.31
C GLN A 13 1.55 1.72 1.28
N HIS A 14 1.74 1.12 2.46
CA HIS A 14 0.65 0.97 3.43
C HIS A 14 0.17 2.33 3.95
N ARG A 15 1.05 3.31 4.23
CA ARG A 15 0.62 4.68 4.58
C ARG A 15 -0.13 5.37 3.45
N PHE A 16 0.28 5.15 2.20
CA PHE A 16 -0.40 5.70 1.04
C PHE A 16 -1.84 5.16 0.89
N TYR A 17 -2.03 3.86 1.13
CA TYR A 17 -3.35 3.24 1.09
C TYR A 17 -4.18 3.55 2.34
N ALA A 18 -3.55 3.72 3.51
CA ALA A 18 -4.22 4.12 4.75
C ALA A 18 -4.97 5.46 4.59
N LYS A 19 -4.36 6.44 3.91
CA LYS A 19 -5.00 7.73 3.59
C LYS A 19 -6.27 7.60 2.73
N ARG A 20 -6.49 6.45 2.09
CA ARG A 20 -7.64 6.17 1.21
C ARG A 20 -8.64 5.18 1.79
N GLY A 21 -8.65 5.05 3.12
CA GLY A 21 -9.60 4.23 3.86
C GLY A 21 -9.23 2.75 3.95
N TRP A 22 -8.06 2.36 3.45
CA TRP A 22 -7.56 0.99 3.65
C TRP A 22 -7.04 0.83 5.07
N ARG A 23 -7.31 -0.32 5.69
CA ARG A 23 -6.85 -0.69 7.02
C ARG A 23 -5.90 -1.88 6.92
N VAL A 24 -4.81 -1.85 7.69
CA VAL A 24 -3.89 -3.00 7.79
C VAL A 24 -4.60 -4.11 8.56
N LEU A 25 -4.61 -5.30 7.98
CA LEU A 25 -5.06 -6.53 8.62
C LEU A 25 -3.88 -7.32 9.18
N GLU A 26 -2.82 -7.43 8.40
CA GLU A 26 -1.64 -8.21 8.75
C GLU A 26 -0.38 -7.62 8.13
N ARG A 27 0.72 -7.71 8.88
CA ARG A 27 2.06 -7.44 8.39
C ARG A 27 2.77 -8.76 8.12
N ILE A 28 3.33 -8.92 6.93
CA ILE A 28 3.95 -10.15 6.44
C ILE A 28 5.40 -9.86 6.07
N GLU A 29 6.34 -10.63 6.59
CA GLU A 29 7.73 -10.61 6.13
C GLU A 29 7.96 -11.74 5.14
N ALA A 30 8.24 -11.39 3.88
CA ALA A 30 8.44 -12.39 2.83
C ALA A 30 9.51 -11.92 1.84
N TRP A 31 10.42 -12.83 1.49
CA TRP A 31 11.55 -12.57 0.59
C TRP A 31 12.41 -11.37 1.03
N GLY A 32 12.63 -11.22 2.34
CA GLY A 32 13.43 -10.13 2.92
C GLY A 32 12.81 -8.75 2.77
N LYS A 33 11.49 -8.67 2.56
CA LYS A 33 10.74 -7.41 2.48
C LYS A 33 9.48 -7.48 3.34
N GLU A 34 9.10 -6.32 3.86
CA GLU A 34 7.85 -6.13 4.60
C GLU A 34 6.70 -5.89 3.61
N HIS A 35 5.63 -6.65 3.79
CA HIS A 35 4.38 -6.58 3.01
C HIS A 35 3.21 -6.38 3.97
N TYR A 36 2.10 -5.84 3.46
CA TYR A 36 0.94 -5.51 4.25
C TYR A 36 -0.32 -6.03 3.56
N LEU A 37 -1.05 -6.93 4.23
CA LEU A 37 -2.40 -7.28 3.84
C LEU A 37 -3.34 -6.17 4.32
N MET A 38 -4.14 -5.61 3.42
CA MET A 38 -5.03 -4.50 3.73
C MET A 38 -6.42 -4.74 3.17
N SER A 39 -7.44 -4.22 3.85
CA SER A 39 -8.84 -4.23 3.39
C SER A 39 -9.46 -2.84 3.43
N ARG A 40 -10.52 -2.65 2.65
CA ARG A 40 -11.34 -1.44 2.65
C ARG A 40 -12.79 -1.82 2.37
N ASP A 41 -13.71 -1.26 3.15
CA ASP A 41 -15.14 -1.34 2.86
C ASP A 41 -15.44 -0.39 1.69
N LEU A 42 -16.08 -0.91 0.63
CA LEU A 42 -16.40 -0.17 -0.61
C LEU A 42 -17.77 0.50 -0.54
#